data_AF-A0A355CHE6-F1
#
_entry.id   AF-A0A355CHE6-F1
#
_cell.length_a   1.000
_cell.length_b   1.000
_cell.length_c   1.000
_cell.angle_alpha   90.00
_cell.angle_beta   90.00
_cell.angle_gamma   90.00
#
_symmetry.space_group_name_H-M   'P 1'
#
loop_
_entity.id
_entity.type
_entity.pdbx_description
1 polymer ?
#
loop_
_entity_poly.entity_id
_entity_poly.type
_entity_poly.pdbx_seq_one_letter_code
_entity_poly.pdbx_strand_id
1 'polypeptide(L)' 'MNFINPKTDFAFQKIFGSADSKDILISFLNAMLYEGQPVSEDLEIIAPYLAPKIKG' A
#
# COMPACT_ATOMS: atom_id res chain seq x y z
N MET A 1 5.32 21.85 10.88
CA MET A 1 5.50 20.49 10.33
C MET A 1 4.12 19.97 9.96
N ASN A 2 3.90 19.54 8.72
CA ASN A 2 2.64 18.88 8.35
C ASN A 2 2.85 17.37 8.44
N PHE A 3 2.11 16.71 9.34
CA PHE A 3 2.13 15.27 9.48
C PHE A 3 1.07 14.66 8.58
N ILE A 4 1.44 13.63 7.81
CA ILE A 4 0.49 12.80 7.08
C ILE A 4 0.09 11.65 7.99
N ASN A 5 -1.22 11.47 8.20
CA ASN A 5 -1.75 10.36 8.99
C ASN A 5 -1.92 9.14 8.09
N PRO A 6 -1.09 8.08 8.21
CA PRO A 6 -1.14 6.91 7.33
C PRO A 6 -2.44 6.10 7.46
N LYS A 7 -3.29 6.41 8.45
CA LYS A 7 -4.61 5.78 8.60
C LYS A 7 -5.64 6.23 7.55
N THR A 8 -5.36 7.29 6.78
CA THR A 8 -6.24 7.70 5.67
C THR A 8 -5.78 7.04 4.37
N ASP A 9 -6.72 6.66 3.51
CA ASP A 9 -6.42 6.00 2.23
C ASP A 9 -5.46 6.83 1.36
N PHE A 10 -5.72 8.15 1.25
CA PHE A 10 -4.85 9.07 0.52
C PHE A 10 -3.41 9.11 1.06
N ALA A 11 -3.26 9.15 2.39
CA ALA A 11 -1.95 9.14 3.03
C ALA A 11 -1.22 7.82 2.79
N PHE A 12 -1.94 6.70 2.95
CA PHE A 12 -1.39 5.37 2.75
C PHE A 12 -0.90 5.21 1.31
N GLN A 13 -1.71 5.56 0.32
CA GLN A 13 -1.32 5.56 -1.10
C GLN A 13 -0.16 6.51 -1.38
N LYS A 14 -0.07 7.66 -0.71
CA LYS A 14 1.05 8.58 -0.90
C LYS A 14 2.37 8.05 -0.33
N ILE A 15 2.31 7.20 0.70
CA ILE A 15 3.49 6.60 1.34
C ILE A 15 3.88 5.29 0.65
N PHE A 16 2.91 4.45 0.27
CA PHE A 16 3.11 3.06 -0.17
C PHE A 16 2.59 2.75 -1.59
N GLY A 17 1.97 3.72 -2.26
CA GLY A 17 1.29 3.51 -3.55
C GLY A 17 2.19 3.66 -4.78
N SER A 18 3.49 3.91 -4.63
CA SER A 18 4.44 3.97 -5.75
C SER A 18 5.28 2.69 -5.84
N ALA A 19 5.76 2.36 -7.04
CA ALA A 19 6.67 1.23 -7.24
C ALA A 19 7.96 1.38 -6.42
N ASP A 20 8.47 2.60 -6.26
CA ASP A 20 9.66 2.89 -5.46
C ASP A 20 9.45 2.62 -3.96
N SER A 21 8.21 2.62 -3.49
CA SER A 21 7.84 2.35 -2.09
C SER A 21 7.53 0.88 -1.81
N LYS A 22 7.68 -0.01 -2.81
CA LYS A 22 7.30 -1.42 -2.74
C LYS A 22 8.00 -2.17 -1.61
N ASP A 23 9.31 -1.99 -1.45
CA ASP A 23 10.08 -2.64 -0.38
C ASP A 23 9.63 -2.22 1.02
N ILE A 24 9.24 -0.94 1.17
CA ILE A 24 8.74 -0.39 2.43
C ILE A 24 7.35 -0.96 2.72
N LEU A 25 6.49 -1.09 1.71
CA LEU A 25 5.18 -1.73 1.84
C LEU A 25 5.32 -3.21 2.23
N ILE A 26 6.24 -3.95 1.60
CA ILE A 26 6.56 -5.34 1.95
C ILE A 26 6.99 -5.45 3.41
N SER A 27 7.94 -4.62 3.83
CA SER A 27 8.44 -4.59 5.22
C SER A 27 7.33 -4.28 6.22
N PHE A 28 6.48 -3.29 5.92
CA PHE A 28 5.34 -2.94 6.76
C PHE A 28 4.36 -4.10 6.92
N LEU A 29 4.00 -4.79 5.83
CA LEU A 29 3.10 -5.93 5.89
C LEU A 29 3.71 -7.14 6.60
N ASN A 30 5.00 -7.41 6.38
CA ASN A 30 5.73 -8.44 7.13
C ASN A 30 5.72 -8.17 8.64
N ALA A 31 5.94 -6.92 9.05
CA ALA A 31 5.85 -6.52 10.46
C ALA A 31 4.43 -6.68 11.03
N MET A 32 3.40 -6.30 10.26
CA MET A 32 2.01 -6.28 10.74
C MET A 32 1.31 -7.64 10.71
N LEU A 33 1.57 -8.45 9.70
CA LEU A 33 0.83 -9.68 9.41
C LEU A 33 1.61 -10.95 9.74
N TYR A 34 2.94 -10.87 9.72
CA TYR A 34 3.81 -12.04 9.84
C TYR A 34 4.79 -11.93 11.01
N GLU A 35 4.46 -11.12 12.03
CA GLU A 35 5.30 -10.94 13.23
C GLU A 35 6.74 -10.52 12.90
N GLY A 36 6.92 -9.78 11.80
CA GLY A 36 8.23 -9.36 11.31
C GLY A 36 9.00 -10.43 10.52
N GLN A 37 8.43 -11.61 10.29
CA GLN A 37 9.04 -12.62 9.44
C GLN A 37 9.00 -12.17 7.96
N PRO A 38 10.11 -12.34 7.21
CA PRO A 38 10.18 -11.95 5.81
C PRO A 38 9.46 -12.96 4.91
N VAL A 39 8.14 -13.02 5.02
CA VAL A 39 7.30 -13.99 4.30
C VAL A 39 6.98 -13.52 2.88
N SER A 40 6.70 -12.23 2.71
CA SER A 40 6.42 -11.64 1.40
C SER A 40 7.71 -11.17 0.75
N GLU A 41 8.04 -11.70 -0.43
CA GLU A 41 9.20 -11.30 -1.24
C GLU A 41 8.83 -10.30 -2.35
N ASP A 42 7.58 -10.32 -2.82
CA ASP A 42 7.09 -9.46 -3.88
C ASP A 42 5.60 -9.10 -3.69
N LEU A 43 5.18 -7.95 -4.21
CA LEU A 43 3.80 -7.46 -4.13
C LEU A 43 3.40 -6.72 -5.41
N GLU A 44 2.18 -6.95 -5.88
CA GLU A 44 1.56 -6.16 -6.93
C GLU A 44 0.49 -5.23 -6.33
N ILE A 45 0.63 -3.92 -6.57
CA ILE A 45 -0.37 -2.94 -6.16
C ILE A 45 -1.48 -2.93 -7.21
N ILE A 46 -2.52 -3.71 -6.97
CA ILE A 46 -3.73 -3.67 -7.79
C ILE A 46 -4.49 -2.40 -7.41
N ALA A 47 -4.68 -1.47 -8.35
CA ALA A 47 -5.55 -0.32 -8.16
C ALA A 47 -7.00 -0.69 -8.53
N PRO A 48 -7.92 -0.98 -7.59
CA PRO A 48 -9.30 -1.31 -7.90
C PRO A 48 -10.15 -0.07 -8.26
N TYR A 49 -9.55 1.13 -8.32
CA TYR A 49 -10.23 2.37 -8.76
C TYR A 49 -10.46 2.39 -10.28
N LEU A 50 -10.83 1.25 -10.86
CA LEU A 50 -11.62 1.25 -12.08
C LEU A 50 -12.99 1.79 -11.64
N ALA A 51 -13.23 3.08 -11.91
CA ALA A 51 -14.57 3.64 -11.83
C ALA A 51 -15.56 2.61 -12.39
N PRO A 52 -16.71 2.36 -11.73
CA PRO A 52 -17.66 1.36 -12.22
C PRO A 52 -17.88 1.63 -13.69
N LYS A 53 -17.64 0.63 -14.56
CA LYS A 53 -17.94 0.76 -15.98
C LYS A 53 -19.44 1.00 -16.07
N ILE A 54 -19.84 2.28 -16.15
CA ILE A 54 -21.22 2.66 -16.38
C ILE A 54 -21.52 2.17 -17.80
N LYS A 55 -22.08 0.97 -17.91
CA LYS A 55 -22.65 0.49 -19.15
C LYS A 55 -23.91 1.32 -19.37
N GLY A 56 -23.78 2.38 -20.17
CA GLY A 56 -24.91 3.00 -20.87
C GLY A 56 -25.40 2.12 -22.00
#